data_AF-A0A9D5MSL8-F1
#
_entry.id   AF-A0A9D5MSL8-F1
#
_cell.length_a   1.000
_cell.length_b   1.000
_cell.length_c   1.000
_cell.angle_alpha   90.00
_cell.angle_beta   90.00
_cell.angle_gamma   90.00
#
_symmetry.space_group_name_H-M   'P 1'
#
loop_
_entity.id
_entity.type
_entity.pdbx_description
1 polymer ?
#
loop_
_entity_poly.entity_id
_entity_poly.type
_entity_poly.pdbx_seq_one_letter_code
_entity_poly.pdbx_strand_id
1 'polypeptide(L)' 'MNVKKIRATTDMSQSEFANYFGIPVRTIQKWERNGSVPPEYIPKMMQRILELEKTLLEKV' A
#
# COMPACT_ATOMS: atom_id res chain seq x y z
N MET A 1 0.29 11.29 -0.35
CA MET A 1 -0.44 10.22 -1.08
C MET A 1 -1.23 9.40 -0.07
N ASN A 2 -2.43 8.90 -0.37
CA ASN A 2 -3.18 8.03 0.55
C ASN A 2 -3.06 6.56 0.10
N VAL A 3 -3.42 5.62 0.98
CA VAL A 3 -3.29 4.17 0.74
C VAL A 3 -4.00 3.74 -0.54
N LYS A 4 -5.20 4.28 -0.80
CA LYS A 4 -5.97 3.98 -2.02
C LYS A 4 -5.21 4.33 -3.30
N LYS A 5 -4.58 5.52 -3.33
CA LYS A 5 -3.79 5.97 -4.47
C LYS A 5 -2.54 5.11 -4.67
N ILE A 6 -1.88 4.69 -3.59
CA ILE A 6 -0.70 3.81 -3.66
C ILE A 6 -1.11 2.42 -4.17
N ARG A 7 -2.19 1.82 -3.64
CA ARG A 7 -2.66 0.54 -4.18
C ARG A 7 -3.08 0.64 -5.64
N ALA A 8 -3.66 1.76 -6.07
CA ALA A 8 -4.04 1.97 -7.46
C ALA A 8 -2.84 2.07 -8.42
N THR A 9 -1.60 2.28 -7.94
CA THR A 9 -0.39 2.13 -8.78
C THR A 9 0.10 0.69 -8.88
N THR A 10 -0.63 -0.24 -8.27
CA THR A 10 -0.40 -1.68 -8.34
C THR A 10 -1.62 -2.33 -8.99
N ASP A 11 -1.46 -3.53 -9.55
CA ASP A 11 -2.59 -4.32 -10.06
C ASP A 11 -3.28 -5.15 -8.95
N MET A 12 -3.08 -4.80 -7.68
CA MET A 12 -3.59 -5.55 -6.53
C MET A 12 -5.01 -5.10 -6.11
N SER A 13 -5.86 -6.09 -5.85
CA SER A 13 -7.08 -5.92 -5.07
C SER A 13 -6.76 -5.49 -3.62
N GLN A 14 -7.76 -5.03 -2.87
CA GLN A 14 -7.58 -4.66 -1.46
C GLN A 14 -7.08 -5.84 -0.60
N SER A 15 -7.51 -7.06 -0.90
CA SER A 15 -7.10 -8.27 -0.17
C SER A 15 -5.65 -8.65 -0.48
N GLU A 16 -5.24 -8.57 -1.74
CA GLU A 16 -3.85 -8.85 -2.16
C GLU A 16 -2.89 -7.81 -1.57
N PHE A 17 -3.25 -6.52 -1.64
CA PHE A 17 -2.44 -5.45 -1.07
C PHE A 17 -2.32 -5.56 0.45
N ALA A 18 -3.42 -5.93 1.12
CA ALA A 18 -3.43 -6.23 2.55
C ALA A 18 -2.48 -7.38 2.90
N ASN A 19 -2.58 -8.50 2.17
CA ASN A 19 -1.71 -9.66 2.36
C ASN A 19 -0.23 -9.32 2.12
N TYR A 20 0.07 -8.59 1.05
CA TYR A 20 1.41 -8.18 0.68
C TYR A 20 2.11 -7.37 1.79
N PHE A 21 1.40 -6.44 2.45
CA PHE A 21 1.94 -5.67 3.58
C PHE A 21 1.77 -6.35 4.96
N GLY A 22 1.15 -7.53 5.03
CA GLY A 22 0.84 -8.19 6.31
C GLY A 22 -0.16 -7.41 7.18
N ILE A 23 -1.06 -6.65 6.56
CA ILE A 23 -2.05 -5.80 7.23
C ILE A 23 -3.43 -6.44 7.08
N PRO A 24 -4.28 -6.47 8.12
CA PRO A 24 -5.65 -6.97 7.96
C PRO A 24 -6.42 -6.21 6.86
N VAL A 25 -7.12 -6.93 5.98
CA VAL A 25 -7.89 -6.33 4.87
C VAL A 25 -8.89 -5.27 5.34
N ARG A 26 -9.49 -5.45 6.52
CA ARG A 26 -10.40 -4.46 7.14
C ARG A 26 -9.70 -3.14 7.43
N THR A 27 -8.41 -3.15 7.78
CA THR A 27 -7.62 -1.95 8.03
C THR A 27 -7.36 -1.19 6.73
N ILE A 28 -6.98 -1.89 5.65
CA ILE A 28 -6.86 -1.29 4.31
C ILE A 28 -8.20 -0.68 3.88
N GLN A 29 -9.30 -1.42 3.99
CA GLN A 29 -10.64 -0.91 3.67
C GLN A 29 -11.00 0.33 4.49
N LYS A 30 -10.64 0.35 5.78
CA LYS A 30 -10.89 1.50 6.67
C LYS A 30 -10.06 2.72 6.25
N TRP A 31 -8.79 2.54 5.87
CA TRP A 31 -7.92 3.62 5.40
C TRP A 31 -8.30 4.16 4.03
N GLU A 32 -8.90 3.33 3.17
CA GLU A 32 -9.39 3.75 1.86
C GLU A 32 -10.77 4.40 1.89
N ARG A 33 -11.56 4.15 2.94
CA ARG A 33 -12.77 4.93 3.22
C ARG A 33 -12.38 6.22 3.92
N ASN A 34 -13.01 7.34 3.58
CA ASN A 34 -12.71 8.69 4.05
C ASN A 34 -12.83 8.93 5.58
N GLY A 35 -12.97 7.88 6.40
CA GLY A 35 -13.17 7.97 7.85
C GLY A 35 -11.95 7.61 8.71
N SER A 36 -10.85 7.09 8.13
CA SER A 36 -9.65 6.78 8.90
C SER A 36 -8.39 7.15 8.15
N VAL A 37 -7.59 8.04 8.73
CA VAL A 37 -6.28 8.37 8.20
C VAL A 37 -5.26 7.42 8.85
N PRO A 38 -4.49 6.63 8.08
CA PRO A 38 -3.36 5.89 8.64
C PRO A 38 -2.36 6.88 9.25
N PRO A 39 -1.52 6.46 10.21
CA PRO A 39 -0.38 7.26 10.61
C PRO A 39 0.41 7.74 9.38
N GLU A 40 0.88 9.00 9.39
CA GLU A 40 1.42 9.66 8.19
C GLU A 40 2.62 8.91 7.57
N TYR A 41 3.37 8.18 8.39
CA TYR A 41 4.52 7.41 7.96
C TYR A 41 4.15 6.14 7.16
N ILE A 42 2.92 5.60 7.32
CA ILE A 42 2.51 4.34 6.69
C ILE A 42 2.46 4.47 5.15
N PRO A 43 1.75 5.44 4.55
CA PRO A 43 1.78 5.62 3.09
C PRO A 43 3.19 5.86 2.55
N LYS A 44 4.03 6.62 3.28
CA LYS A 44 5.43 6.89 2.89
C LYS A 44 6.25 5.61 2.86
N MET A 45 6.08 4.75 3.87
CA MET A 45 6.76 3.45 3.95
C MET A 45 6.31 2.50 2.85
N MET A 46 4.99 2.38 2.61
CA MET A 46 4.44 1.54 1.54
C MET A 46 5.00 1.93 0.17
N GLN A 47 5.01 3.23 -0.13
CA GLN A 47 5.58 3.74 -1.37
C GLN A 47 7.07 3.40 -1.50
N ARG A 48 7.85 3.61 -0.43
CA ARG A 48 9.28 3.30 -0.42
C ARG A 48 9.57 1.83 -0.70
N ILE A 49 8.78 0.92 -0.12
CA ILE A 49 8.93 -0.53 -0.33
C ILE A 49 8.71 -0.87 -1.81
N LEU A 50 7.61 -0.41 -2.40
CA LEU A 50 7.27 -0.66 -3.80
C LEU A 50 8.35 -0.11 -4.77
N GLU A 51 8.88 1.08 -4.50
CA GLU A 51 9.95 1.68 -5.30
C GLU A 51 11.27 0.87 -5.23
N LEU A 52 11.62 0.38 -4.04
CA LEU A 52 12.81 -0.44 -3.85
C LEU A 52 12.67 -1.79 -4.56
N GLU A 53 11.52 -2.45 -4.45
CA GLU A 53 11.27 -3.72 -5.13
C GLU A 53 11.30 -3.57 -6.65
N LYS A 54 10.67 -2.52 -7.19
CA LYS A 54 10.76 -2.21 -8.62
C LYS A 54 12.21 -2.04 -9.08
N THR A 55 13.00 -1.29 -8.31
CA THR A 55 14.43 -1.07 -8.61
C THR A 55 15.24 -2.37 -8.55
N LEU A 56 14.88 -3.30 -7.66
CA LEU A 56 15.55 -4.60 -7.56
C LEU A 56 15.20 -5.48 -8.77
N LEU A 57 13.95 -5.49 -9.21
CA LEU A 57 13.50 -6.25 -10.38
C LEU A 57 14.14 -5.74 -11.69
N GLU A 58 14.33 -4.43 -11.83
CA GLU A 58 14.97 -3.82 -13.01
C GLU A 58 16.48 -4.11 -13.11
N LYS A 59 17.10 -4.61 -12.03
CA LYS A 59 18.54 -4.92 -11.97
C LYS A 59 18.85 -6.40 -12.23
N VAL A 60 17.84 -7.24 -12.46
CA VAL A 60 17.95 -8.67 -12.80
C VAL A 60 17.73 -8.84 -14.29
#